data_AF-A0A7C0X917-F1
#
_entry.id   AF-A0A7C0X917-F1
#
_cell.length_a   1.000
_cell.length_b   1.000
_cell.length_c   1.000
_cell.angle_alpha   90.00
_cell.angle_beta   90.00
_cell.angle_gamma   90.00
#
_symmetry.space_group_name_H-M   'P 1'
#
loop_
_entity.id
_entity.type
_entity.pdbx_description
1 polymer ?
#
loop_
_entity_poly.entity_id
_entity_poly.type
_entity_poly.pdbx_seq_one_letter_code
_entity_poly.pdbx_strand_id
1 'polypeptide(L)'
;MKKDIRITLTGWVFLFFLFVTFLIALNTGKGQVYILLASLLSVFLVSSILSWKGLGRLKADLIPPPEVYRNRPAEFTVSFREIPDSLVRNLSILVELDDKVKNCDFFDLSSDRSLRLSFLFERRGEIKKKRIRVKSRYPFGLVERTGVYEFDGEVLVFPAVRRVDVFPG
;
A
#
# COMPACT_ATOMS: atom_id res chain seq x y z
N MET A 1 5.79 -4.52 13.35
CA MET A 1 5.75 -3.82 12.05
C MET A 1 7.00 -4.18 11.24
N LYS A 2 6.87 -5.00 10.20
CA LYS A 2 7.97 -5.32 9.27
C LYS A 2 7.97 -4.31 8.13
N LYS A 3 9.13 -3.71 7.85
CA LYS A 3 9.31 -2.72 6.78
C LYS A 3 10.29 -3.29 5.77
N ASP A 4 9.82 -3.53 4.54
CA ASP A 4 10.65 -3.98 3.44
C ASP A 4 10.86 -2.83 2.44
N ILE A 5 12.10 -2.67 1.96
CA ILE A 5 12.49 -1.65 0.98
C ILE A 5 12.98 -2.38 -0.27
N ARG A 6 12.40 -2.07 -1.42
CA ARG A 6 12.82 -2.60 -2.72
C ARG A 6 13.09 -1.46 -3.69
N ILE A 7 14.18 -1.53 -4.44
CA ILE A 7 14.45 -0.61 -5.54
C ILE A 7 13.60 -1.07 -6.74
N THR A 8 12.89 -0.16 -7.38
CA THR A 8 12.09 -0.48 -8.57
C THR A 8 12.98 -0.55 -9.82
N LEU A 9 12.46 -1.09 -10.92
CA LEU A 9 13.17 -1.05 -12.20
C LEU A 9 13.50 0.39 -12.62
N THR A 10 12.57 1.33 -12.41
CA THR A 10 12.79 2.76 -12.64
C THR A 10 13.93 3.32 -11.78
N GLY A 11 14.02 2.91 -10.52
CA GLY A 11 15.13 3.26 -9.62
C GLY A 11 16.47 2.77 -10.14
N TRP A 12 16.53 1.54 -10.66
CA TRP A 12 17.73 0.98 -11.29
C TRP A 12 18.14 1.74 -12.56
N VAL A 13 17.19 2.05 -13.43
CA VAL A 13 17.45 2.84 -14.65
C VAL A 13 17.97 4.23 -14.28
N PHE A 14 17.37 4.89 -13.27
CA PHE A 14 17.84 6.18 -12.79
C PHE A 14 19.26 6.11 -12.23
N LEU A 15 19.57 5.08 -11.43
CA LEU A 15 20.91 4.88 -10.87
C LEU A 15 21.96 4.63 -11.96
N PHE A 16 21.59 3.89 -13.01
CA PHE A 16 22.44 3.69 -14.18
C PHE A 16 22.74 5.03 -14.88
N PHE A 17 21.73 5.85 -15.15
CA PHE A 17 21.92 7.19 -15.74
C PHE A 17 22.77 8.11 -14.85
N LEU A 18 22.54 8.07 -13.53
CA LEU A 18 23.36 8.80 -12.56
C LEU A 18 24.83 8.38 -12.65
N PHE A 19 25.10 7.07 -12.72
CA PHE A 19 26.45 6.53 -12.81
C PHE A 19 27.15 6.88 -14.13
N VAL A 20 26.44 6.77 -15.27
CA VAL A 20 26.99 7.18 -16.57
C VAL A 20 27.31 8.68 -16.57
N THR A 21 26.41 9.51 -16.03
CA THR A 21 26.63 10.97 -15.92
C THR A 21 27.84 11.28 -15.03
N PHE A 22 28.02 10.52 -13.95
CA PHE A 22 29.19 10.63 -13.08
C PHE A 22 30.50 10.35 -13.83
N LEU A 23 30.56 9.29 -14.64
CA LEU A 23 31.74 8.99 -15.47
C LEU A 23 32.03 10.10 -16.49
N ILE A 24 30.98 10.64 -17.12
CA ILE A 24 31.11 11.77 -18.06
C ILE A 24 31.65 13.00 -17.33
N ALA A 25 31.18 13.29 -16.12
CA ALA A 25 31.65 14.42 -15.32
C ALA A 25 33.15 14.30 -15.01
N LEU A 26 33.60 13.12 -14.59
CA LEU A 26 35.01 12.84 -14.27
C LEU A 26 35.93 13.02 -15.49
N ASN A 27 35.51 12.53 -16.65
CA ASN A 27 36.34 12.58 -17.85
C ASN A 27 36.34 13.97 -18.50
N THR A 28 35.17 14.60 -18.60
CA THR A 28 35.01 15.84 -19.39
C THR A 28 35.62 17.06 -18.70
N GLY A 29 35.71 17.08 -17.37
CA GLY A 29 36.21 18.23 -16.60
C GLY A 29 35.38 19.53 -16.76
N LYS A 30 34.28 19.50 -17.53
CA LYS A 30 33.38 20.64 -17.77
C LYS A 30 32.42 20.82 -16.60
N GLY A 31 32.38 22.02 -16.03
CA GLY A 31 31.52 22.37 -14.89
C GLY A 31 30.01 22.14 -15.12
N GLN A 32 29.55 22.19 -16.37
CA GLN A 32 28.13 21.98 -16.71
C GLN A 32 27.65 20.56 -16.39
N VAL A 33 28.49 19.55 -16.61
CA VAL A 33 28.14 18.14 -16.34
C VAL A 33 28.04 17.91 -14.83
N TYR A 34 28.85 18.61 -14.03
CA TYR A 34 28.74 18.57 -12.57
C TYR A 34 27.41 19.16 -12.07
N ILE A 35 26.89 20.22 -12.70
CA ILE A 35 25.57 20.77 -12.37
C ILE A 35 24.46 19.76 -12.68
N LEU A 36 24.54 19.08 -13.83
CA LEU A 36 23.60 18.02 -14.19
C LEU A 36 23.67 16.83 -13.23
N LEU A 37 24.88 16.41 -12.87
CA LEU A 37 25.08 15.35 -11.88
C LEU A 37 24.48 15.73 -10.52
N ALA A 38 24.72 16.96 -10.05
CA ALA A 38 24.20 17.46 -8.79
C ALA A 38 22.67 17.55 -8.78
N SER A 39 22.05 17.93 -9.89
CA SER A 39 20.58 18.01 -9.99
C SER A 39 19.93 16.62 -9.97
N LEU A 40 20.48 15.64 -10.69
CA LEU A 40 20.04 14.25 -10.63
C LEU A 40 20.20 13.68 -9.21
N LEU A 41 21.34 13.93 -8.57
CA LEU A 41 21.58 13.47 -7.20
C LEU A 41 20.61 14.12 -6.21
N SER A 42 20.28 15.42 -6.40
CA SER A 42 19.29 16.12 -5.60
C SER A 42 17.90 15.49 -5.72
N VAL A 43 17.44 15.20 -6.95
CA VAL A 43 16.15 14.52 -7.18
C VAL A 43 16.13 13.16 -6.48
N PHE A 44 17.22 12.40 -6.57
CA PHE A 44 17.34 11.12 -5.88
C PHE A 44 17.24 11.27 -4.35
N LEU A 45 18.04 12.16 -3.76
CA LEU A 45 18.07 12.39 -2.32
C LEU A 45 16.71 12.88 -1.79
N VAL A 46 16.09 13.84 -2.47
CA VAL A 46 14.75 14.34 -2.12
C VAL A 46 13.74 13.21 -2.19
N SER A 47 13.75 12.40 -3.25
CA SER A 47 12.90 11.21 -3.38
C SER A 47 13.07 10.23 -2.22
N SER A 48 14.32 9.93 -1.86
CA SER A 48 14.66 8.98 -0.80
C SER A 48 14.20 9.46 0.58
N ILE A 49 14.38 10.75 0.87
CA ILE A 49 13.98 11.38 2.15
C ILE A 49 12.45 11.46 2.26
N LEU A 50 11.75 11.93 1.22
CA LEU A 50 10.28 12.02 1.21
C LEU A 50 9.63 10.65 1.39
N SER A 51 10.16 9.63 0.69
CA SER A 51 9.70 8.25 0.84
C SER A 51 9.85 7.74 2.29
N TRP A 52 10.84 8.25 3.06
CA TRP A 52 11.14 7.70 4.40
C TRP A 52 10.15 8.21 5.45
N LYS A 53 9.83 9.51 5.38
CA LYS A 53 8.89 10.14 6.32
C LYS A 53 7.45 9.64 6.17
N GLY A 54 7.10 9.12 4.99
CA GLY A 54 5.76 8.63 4.67
C GLY A 54 5.29 7.48 5.56
N LEU A 55 5.83 6.27 5.34
CA LEU A 55 5.22 5.04 5.88
C LEU A 55 5.38 4.87 7.39
N GLY A 56 6.24 5.66 8.03
CA GLY A 56 6.42 5.61 9.48
C GLY A 56 5.22 6.11 10.28
N ARG A 57 4.36 6.94 9.69
CA ARG A 57 3.23 7.60 10.36
C ARG A 57 1.86 7.08 9.91
N LEU A 58 1.84 6.13 8.97
CA LEU A 58 0.58 5.60 8.47
C LEU A 58 -0.07 4.72 9.55
N LYS A 59 -1.27 5.09 9.99
CA LYS A 59 -2.15 4.26 10.83
C LYS A 59 -3.37 3.86 10.00
N ALA A 60 -3.46 2.58 9.70
CA ALA A 60 -4.58 1.98 8.98
C ALA A 60 -5.42 1.16 9.96
N ASP A 61 -6.70 1.49 10.05
CA ASP A 61 -7.69 0.75 10.82
C ASP A 61 -8.60 -0.02 9.85
N LEU A 62 -8.79 -1.32 10.10
CA LEU A 62 -9.77 -2.12 9.39
C LEU A 62 -11.11 -2.00 10.14
N ILE A 63 -12.14 -1.46 9.49
CA ILE A 63 -13.49 -1.42 10.02
C ILE A 63 -14.26 -2.60 9.39
N PRO A 64 -14.47 -3.70 10.14
CA PRO A 64 -15.25 -4.82 9.65
C PRO A 64 -16.75 -4.45 9.58
N PRO A 65 -17.51 -5.05 8.66
CA PRO A 65 -18.96 -4.95 8.68
C PRO A 65 -19.53 -5.68 9.91
N PRO A 66 -20.71 -5.27 10.40
CA PRO A 66 -21.30 -5.82 11.63
C PRO A 66 -21.58 -7.33 11.54
N GLU A 67 -21.88 -7.85 10.36
CA GLU A 67 -22.13 -9.27 10.13
C GLU A 67 -21.48 -9.74 8.83
N VAL A 68 -20.65 -10.78 8.92
CA VAL A 68 -20.06 -11.44 7.75
C VAL A 68 -20.72 -12.80 7.59
N TYR A 69 -21.32 -13.05 6.43
CA TYR A 69 -21.99 -14.32 6.14
C TYR A 69 -21.24 -15.13 5.10
N ARG A 70 -21.26 -16.45 5.26
CA ARG A 70 -20.77 -17.39 4.25
C ARG A 70 -21.49 -17.17 2.90
N ASN A 71 -20.72 -17.17 1.80
CA ASN A 71 -21.20 -16.97 0.42
C ASN A 71 -21.93 -15.65 0.17
N ARG A 72 -21.73 -14.63 0.99
CA ARG A 72 -22.13 -13.25 0.68
C ARG A 72 -20.92 -12.33 0.62
N PRO A 73 -20.91 -11.35 -0.30
CA PRO A 73 -19.89 -10.31 -0.29
C PRO A 73 -20.07 -9.46 0.97
N ALA A 74 -19.03 -9.42 1.79
CA ALA A 74 -18.94 -8.55 2.96
C ALA A 74 -18.06 -7.36 2.62
N GLU A 75 -18.57 -6.14 2.82
CA GLU A 75 -17.83 -4.90 2.56
C GLU A 75 -16.99 -4.52 3.78
N PHE A 76 -15.67 -4.58 3.61
CA PHE A 76 -14.72 -4.10 4.59
C PHE A 76 -14.31 -2.69 4.23
N THR A 77 -14.32 -1.79 5.21
CA THR A 77 -13.83 -0.42 5.00
C THR A 77 -12.49 -0.27 5.69
N VAL A 78 -11.44 0.00 4.92
CA VAL A 78 -10.13 0.37 5.47
C VAL A 78 -10.13 1.87 5.66
N SER A 79 -10.08 2.34 6.91
CA SER A 79 -9.98 3.76 7.22
C SER A 79 -8.54 4.10 7.58
N PHE A 80 -8.00 5.13 6.96
CA PHE A 80 -6.66 5.61 7.24
C PHE A 80 -6.74 6.84 8.14
N ARG A 81 -6.47 6.65 9.44
CA ARG A 81 -6.61 7.70 10.47
C ARG A 81 -5.55 8.79 10.35
N GLU A 82 -4.32 8.39 10.02
CA GLU A 82 -3.18 9.29 9.84
C GLU A 82 -2.47 8.91 8.54
N ILE A 83 -2.48 9.83 7.56
CA ILE A 83 -1.71 9.71 6.30
C ILE A 83 -0.92 11.01 6.13
N PRO A 84 0.39 10.95 5.90
CA PRO A 84 1.15 12.12 5.48
C PRO A 84 0.70 12.61 4.10
N ASP A 85 0.62 13.92 3.88
CA ASP A 85 0.26 14.50 2.57
C ASP A 85 1.17 14.03 1.43
N SER A 86 2.41 13.67 1.74
CA SER A 86 3.33 13.09 0.77
C SER A 86 2.94 11.68 0.33
N LEU A 87 2.19 10.92 1.13
CA LEU A 87 1.80 9.54 0.80
C LEU A 87 0.44 9.42 0.13
N VAL A 88 -0.35 10.49 -0.01
CA VAL A 88 -1.73 10.37 -0.50
C VAL A 88 -1.83 9.86 -1.94
N ARG A 89 -0.74 9.92 -2.73
CA ARG A 89 -0.71 9.56 -4.15
C ARG A 89 0.13 8.32 -4.43
N ASN A 90 -0.26 7.56 -5.46
CA ASN A 90 0.45 6.38 -5.96
C ASN A 90 0.69 5.31 -4.88
N LEU A 91 -0.33 5.04 -4.07
CA LEU A 91 -0.33 3.94 -3.11
C LEU A 91 -0.86 2.67 -3.77
N SER A 92 -0.22 1.54 -3.49
CA SER A 92 -0.80 0.22 -3.71
C SER A 92 -1.13 -0.40 -2.37
N ILE A 93 -2.42 -0.63 -2.12
CA ILE A 93 -2.93 -1.17 -0.87
C ILE A 93 -3.36 -2.60 -1.13
N LEU A 94 -2.78 -3.52 -0.39
CA LEU A 94 -3.01 -4.95 -0.55
C LEU A 94 -3.49 -5.50 0.78
N VAL A 95 -4.75 -5.92 0.82
CA VAL A 95 -5.41 -6.41 2.02
C VAL A 95 -5.51 -7.94 1.95
N GLU A 96 -4.96 -8.60 2.97
CA GLU A 96 -4.93 -10.05 3.12
C GLU A 96 -5.81 -10.43 4.32
N LEU A 97 -6.87 -11.19 4.05
CA LEU A 97 -7.78 -11.75 5.05
C LEU A 97 -7.80 -13.28 4.89
N ASP A 98 -7.16 -14.00 5.80
CA ASP A 98 -6.87 -15.44 5.71
C ASP A 98 -6.26 -15.86 4.35
N ASP A 99 -7.08 -16.49 3.48
CA ASP A 99 -6.69 -16.98 2.15
C ASP A 99 -7.11 -16.02 1.01
N LYS A 100 -7.83 -14.94 1.32
CA LYS A 100 -8.31 -13.98 0.34
C LYS A 100 -7.40 -12.76 0.32
N VAL A 101 -6.91 -12.43 -0.88
CA VAL A 101 -6.06 -11.27 -1.13
C VAL A 101 -6.78 -10.35 -2.11
N LYS A 102 -6.90 -9.07 -1.75
CA LYS A 102 -7.44 -8.05 -2.65
C LYS A 102 -6.42 -6.92 -2.78
N ASN A 103 -6.06 -6.62 -4.03
CA ASN A 103 -5.10 -5.57 -4.36
C ASN A 103 -5.83 -4.37 -4.96
N CYS A 104 -5.50 -3.19 -4.45
CA CYS A 104 -5.93 -1.91 -4.99
C CYS A 104 -4.67 -1.13 -5.39
N ASP A 105 -4.39 -1.16 -6.68
CA ASP A 105 -3.25 -0.45 -7.26
C ASP A 105 -3.62 1.01 -7.52
N PHE A 106 -2.65 1.90 -7.30
CA PHE A 106 -2.74 3.34 -7.61
C PHE A 106 -3.94 4.05 -6.97
N PHE A 107 -4.23 3.73 -5.71
CA PHE A 107 -5.28 4.43 -4.97
C PHE A 107 -4.78 5.81 -4.55
N ASP A 108 -5.61 6.83 -4.78
CA ASP A 108 -5.37 8.20 -4.33
C ASP A 108 -6.22 8.46 -3.08
N LEU A 109 -5.56 8.56 -1.92
CA LEU A 109 -6.20 8.85 -0.63
C LEU A 109 -6.45 10.36 -0.43
N SER A 110 -6.22 11.21 -1.45
CA SER A 110 -6.45 12.65 -1.34
C SER A 110 -7.94 13.02 -1.30
N SER A 111 -8.79 12.26 -1.98
CA SER A 111 -10.25 12.51 -2.03
C SER A 111 -11.03 11.72 -0.99
N ASP A 112 -10.66 10.47 -0.75
CA ASP A 112 -11.33 9.60 0.22
C ASP A 112 -10.28 8.87 1.06
N ARG A 113 -10.30 9.09 2.38
CA ARG A 113 -9.41 8.40 3.34
C ARG A 113 -9.91 7.01 3.71
N SER A 114 -10.97 6.55 3.05
CA SER A 114 -11.54 5.23 3.23
C SER A 114 -11.46 4.42 1.93
N LEU A 115 -11.12 3.15 2.04
CA LEU A 115 -11.09 2.20 0.93
C LEU A 115 -12.10 1.08 1.22
N ARG A 116 -13.13 0.96 0.39
CA ARG A 116 -14.14 -0.09 0.50
C ARG A 116 -13.74 -1.30 -0.33
N LEU A 117 -13.66 -2.46 0.31
CA LEU A 117 -13.26 -3.72 -0.29
C LEU A 117 -14.28 -4.80 0.01
N SER A 118 -14.92 -5.35 -1.03
CA SER A 118 -15.80 -6.51 -0.87
C SER A 118 -14.99 -7.82 -0.86
N PHE A 119 -15.15 -8.63 0.18
CA PHE A 119 -14.58 -9.97 0.31
C PHE A 119 -15.68 -11.02 0.36
N LEU A 120 -15.44 -12.20 -0.21
CA LEU A 120 -16.37 -13.32 -0.16
C LEU A 120 -15.72 -14.49 0.57
N PHE A 121 -16.39 -14.98 1.62
CA PHE A 121 -15.90 -16.05 2.47
C PHE A 121 -16.68 -17.34 2.24
N GLU A 122 -15.97 -18.43 1.95
CA GLU A 122 -16.55 -19.74 1.63
C GLU A 122 -16.64 -20.67 2.85
N ARG A 123 -15.96 -20.34 3.95
CA ARG A 123 -15.94 -21.12 5.19
C ARG A 123 -16.43 -20.27 6.37
N ARG A 124 -17.17 -20.91 7.29
CA ARG A 124 -17.58 -20.29 8.57
C ARG A 124 -16.40 -20.32 9.54
N GLY A 125 -16.39 -19.39 10.48
CA GLY A 125 -15.40 -19.35 11.56
C GLY A 125 -14.75 -17.99 11.72
N GLU A 126 -13.83 -17.91 12.68
CA GLU A 126 -13.07 -16.70 12.97
C GLU A 126 -11.95 -16.51 11.94
N ILE A 127 -11.81 -15.28 11.44
CA ILE A 127 -10.69 -14.89 10.59
C ILE A 127 -9.44 -14.75 11.47
N LYS A 128 -8.41 -15.55 11.23
CA LYS A 128 -7.20 -15.58 12.08
C LYS A 128 -6.11 -14.63 11.58
N LYS A 129 -5.99 -14.42 10.27
CA LYS A 129 -4.99 -13.54 9.67
C LYS A 129 -5.66 -12.32 9.06
N LYS A 130 -5.40 -11.16 9.67
CA LYS A 130 -5.90 -9.85 9.20
C LYS A 130 -4.69 -8.94 8.99
N ARG A 131 -4.22 -8.85 7.75
CA ARG A 131 -3.01 -8.11 7.41
C ARG A 131 -3.30 -7.10 6.31
N ILE A 132 -2.86 -5.88 6.50
CA ILE A 132 -2.88 -4.84 5.49
C ILE A 132 -1.42 -4.55 5.11
N ARG A 133 -1.10 -4.79 3.84
CA ARG A 133 0.19 -4.41 3.26
C ARG A 133 -0.03 -3.13 2.47
N VAL A 134 0.59 -2.06 2.90
CA VAL A 134 0.59 -0.79 2.17
C VAL A 134 1.93 -0.62 1.51
N LYS A 135 1.91 -0.51 0.19
CA LYS A 135 3.08 -0.23 -0.64
C LYS A 135 2.99 1.20 -1.13
N SER A 136 4.09 1.92 -1.04
CA SER A 136 4.20 3.27 -1.61
C SER A 136 5.40 3.36 -2.53
N ARG A 137 5.17 3.95 -3.70
CA ARG A 137 6.18 4.30 -4.70
C ARG A 137 6.42 5.82 -4.77
N TYR A 138 5.85 6.59 -3.86
CA TYR A 138 5.97 8.05 -3.89
C TYR A 138 7.41 8.51 -3.57
N PRO A 139 7.90 9.63 -4.16
CA PRO A 139 7.26 10.47 -5.20
C PRO A 139 7.52 10.03 -6.65
N PHE A 140 8.74 9.60 -6.96
CA PHE A 140 9.17 9.35 -8.35
C PHE A 140 9.21 7.87 -8.73
N GLY A 141 8.72 6.98 -7.88
CA GLY A 141 8.72 5.55 -8.15
C GLY A 141 10.08 4.88 -8.08
N LEU A 142 11.14 5.56 -7.63
CA LEU A 142 12.51 5.00 -7.59
C LEU A 142 12.68 3.90 -6.52
N VAL A 143 11.92 4.00 -5.43
CA VAL A 143 11.95 3.05 -4.32
C VAL A 143 10.52 2.68 -3.96
N GLU A 144 10.26 1.38 -3.86
CA GLU A 144 9.02 0.83 -3.30
C GLU A 144 9.27 0.50 -1.83
N ARG A 145 8.48 1.10 -0.95
CA ARG A 145 8.48 0.77 0.46
C ARG A 145 7.19 0.08 0.85
N THR A 146 7.32 -1.01 1.60
CA THR A 146 6.19 -1.82 2.07
C THR A 146 6.08 -1.73 3.59
N GLY A 147 4.93 -1.29 4.07
CA GLY A 147 4.53 -1.38 5.48
C GLY A 147 3.50 -2.49 5.69
N VAL A 148 3.70 -3.34 6.69
CA VAL A 148 2.74 -4.39 7.08
C VAL A 148 2.11 -4.04 8.42
N TYR A 149 0.77 -3.98 8.43
CA TYR A 149 -0.08 -3.70 9.58
C TYR A 149 -0.92 -4.94 9.88
N GLU A 150 -0.84 -5.44 11.11
CA GLU A 150 -1.66 -6.56 11.58
C GLU A 150 -2.80 -6.00 12.45
N PHE A 151 -3.98 -6.61 12.36
CA PHE A 151 -5.17 -6.19 13.09
C PHE A 151 -5.66 -7.30 14.01
N ASP A 152 -5.96 -6.93 15.26
CA ASP A 152 -6.25 -7.87 16.35
C ASP A 152 -7.75 -8.02 16.68
N GLY A 153 -8.64 -7.26 16.02
CA GLY A 153 -10.08 -7.35 16.29
C GLY A 153 -10.70 -8.62 15.72
N GLU A 154 -11.53 -9.32 16.49
CA GLU A 154 -12.24 -10.53 16.10
C GLU A 154 -13.24 -10.27 14.96
N VAL A 155 -13.17 -11.07 13.89
CA VAL A 155 -14.14 -11.01 12.78
C VAL A 155 -14.64 -12.42 12.56
N LEU A 156 -15.93 -12.63 12.75
CA LEU A 156 -16.56 -13.95 12.76
C LEU A 156 -17.47 -14.12 11.55
N VAL A 157 -17.24 -15.18 10.78
CA VAL A 157 -18.05 -15.53 9.61
C VAL A 157 -19.18 -16.46 10.02
N PHE A 158 -20.41 -15.93 9.98
CA PHE A 158 -21.64 -16.64 10.27
C PHE A 158 -22.04 -17.61 9.14
N PRO A 159 -22.83 -18.67 9.45
CA PRO A 159 -23.36 -19.58 8.45
C PRO A 159 -24.29 -18.87 7.45
N ALA A 160 -24.49 -19.46 6.27
CA ALA A 160 -25.33 -18.86 5.24
C ALA A 160 -26.78 -18.69 5.73
N VAL A 161 -27.33 -17.48 5.55
CA VAL A 161 -28.73 -17.18 5.86
C VAL A 161 -29.62 -17.95 4.88
N ARG A 162 -30.38 -18.92 5.39
CA ARG A 162 -31.44 -19.60 4.63
C ARG A 162 -32.76 -18.90 4.91
N ARG A 163 -33.56 -18.65 3.87
CA ARG A 163 -34.97 -18.28 4.07
C ARG A 163 -35.67 -19.48 4.68
N VAL A 164 -36.37 -19.27 5.78
CA VAL A 164 -37.27 -20.27 6.36
C VAL A 164 -38.63 -20.02 5.74
N ASP A 165 -39.13 -20.97 4.97
CA ASP A 165 -40.51 -20.93 4.49
C ASP A 165 -41.42 -21.14 5.70
N VAL A 166 -42.18 -20.10 6.04
CA VAL A 166 -43.15 -20.15 7.13
C VAL A 166 -44.26 -21.09 6.68
N PHE A 167 -44.41 -22.23 7.36
CA PHE A 167 -45.51 -23.16 7.11
C PHE A 167 -46.84 -22.39 7.29
N PRO A 168 -47.72 -22.32 6.26
CA PRO A 168 -49.07 -21.86 6.46
C PRO A 168 -49.80 -22.91 7.30
N GLY A 169 -50.11 -22.55 8.54
CA GLY A 169 -51.02 -23.30 9.40
C GLY A 169 -52.47 -23.16 8.97
#